data_AF-A0A8T6PH60-F1
#
_entry.id   AF-A0A8T6PH60-F1
#
_cell.length_a   1.000
_cell.length_b   1.000
_cell.length_c   1.000
_cell.angle_alpha   90.00
_cell.angle_beta   90.00
_cell.angle_gamma   90.00
#
_symmetry.space_group_name_H-M   'P 1'
#
loop_
_entity.id
_entity.type
_entity.pdbx_description
1 polymer ?
#
loop_
_entity_poly.entity_id
_entity_poly.type
_entity_poly.pdbx_seq_one_letter_code
_entity_poly.pdbx_strand_id
1 'polypeptide(L)'
;MRCLFSMIFGLVGLILLAAGGVLLYTVFIDTPEERVETLGVRTIVSEVSVETALDEDLRDDYFEQAAEAFEDGPGAGANVILENAPLTENAEVEVQTESAEPLPEGPAGGGQGGAFEPIEQRVVDLEWPEEFRVGETGAIRLTLKPLPEGGFEVASPEIETNKIISTPITLVDCYDAYDARVTARLVAPDAFEIEDNATETIPLSRGQEASWRWSLTPDESGSFVITVSLTMDWSLKPGATPPPNSCQSLATDRFTFWGQSVQVEANQVFGFITIPQASILGGVLAVLGFVGELPLLSEILGILFERRLERRAERRRDRRARRRRR
;
A
#
# COMPACT_ATOMS: atom_id res chain seq x y z
N MET A 1 -53.28 38.28 -16.53
CA MET A 1 -52.67 36.93 -16.45
C MET A 1 -51.15 36.89 -16.59
N ARG A 2 -50.49 37.80 -17.33
CA ARG A 2 -49.01 37.79 -17.46
C ARG A 2 -48.26 38.18 -16.18
N CYS A 3 -48.79 39.11 -15.37
CA CYS A 3 -48.15 39.48 -14.10
C CYS A 3 -48.18 38.34 -13.07
N LEU A 4 -49.27 37.57 -13.01
CA LEU A 4 -49.41 36.48 -12.03
C LEU A 4 -48.37 35.38 -12.25
N PHE A 5 -48.09 35.04 -13.52
CA PHE A 5 -47.10 34.03 -13.86
C PHE A 5 -45.66 34.48 -13.53
N SER A 6 -45.35 35.76 -13.69
CA SER A 6 -44.01 36.29 -13.33
C SER A 6 -43.76 36.22 -11.83
N MET A 7 -44.81 36.42 -11.02
CA MET A 7 -44.69 36.41 -9.56
C MET A 7 -44.50 34.99 -9.02
N ILE A 8 -45.18 34.01 -9.59
CA ILE A 8 -45.06 32.59 -9.19
C ILE A 8 -43.67 32.05 -9.48
N PHE A 9 -43.08 32.37 -10.65
CA PHE A 9 -41.73 31.91 -10.99
C PHE A 9 -40.64 32.52 -10.09
N GLY A 10 -40.80 33.78 -9.67
CA GLY A 10 -39.88 34.41 -8.72
C GLY A 10 -39.92 33.75 -7.34
N LEU A 11 -41.12 33.43 -6.84
CA LEU A 11 -41.30 32.83 -5.52
C LEU A 11 -40.75 31.39 -5.47
N VAL A 12 -40.97 30.60 -6.52
CA VAL A 12 -40.42 29.24 -6.62
C VAL A 12 -38.89 29.26 -6.71
N GLY A 13 -38.31 30.21 -7.46
CA GLY A 13 -36.86 30.37 -7.54
C GLY A 13 -36.22 30.71 -6.19
N LEU A 14 -36.85 31.59 -5.41
CA LEU A 14 -36.38 31.96 -4.07
C LEU A 14 -36.43 30.77 -3.10
N ILE A 15 -37.49 29.97 -3.14
CA ILE A 15 -37.64 28.76 -2.30
C ILE A 15 -36.56 27.73 -2.63
N LEU A 16 -36.27 27.50 -3.91
CA LEU A 16 -35.22 26.56 -4.32
C LEU A 16 -33.82 27.04 -3.92
N LEU A 17 -33.55 28.34 -3.97
CA LEU A 17 -32.30 28.92 -3.51
C LEU A 17 -32.13 28.77 -1.99
N ALA A 18 -33.19 29.00 -1.22
CA ALA A 18 -33.15 28.82 0.23
C ALA A 18 -32.97 27.34 0.61
N ALA A 19 -33.67 26.42 -0.06
CA ALA A 19 -33.51 24.99 0.17
C ALA A 19 -32.09 24.50 -0.18
N GLY A 20 -31.52 24.98 -1.29
CA GLY A 20 -30.13 24.68 -1.65
C GLY A 20 -29.11 25.22 -0.64
N GLY A 21 -29.36 26.41 -0.09
CA GLY A 21 -28.53 27.00 0.96
C GLY A 21 -28.56 26.21 2.27
N VAL A 22 -29.73 25.73 2.70
CA VAL A 22 -29.86 24.88 3.90
C VAL A 22 -29.17 23.53 3.69
N LEU A 23 -29.27 22.97 2.49
CA LEU A 23 -28.63 21.68 2.17
C LEU A 23 -27.10 21.81 2.13
N LEU A 24 -26.56 22.91 1.59
CA LEU A 24 -25.13 23.21 1.67
C LEU A 24 -24.67 23.49 3.10
N TYR A 25 -25.48 24.20 3.90
CA TYR A 25 -25.17 24.51 5.29
C TYR A 25 -25.08 23.24 6.16
N THR A 26 -26.03 22.32 5.99
CA THR A 26 -26.07 21.05 6.74
C THR A 26 -24.96 20.08 6.33
N VAL A 27 -24.53 20.09 5.07
CA VAL A 27 -23.43 19.23 4.61
C VAL A 27 -22.05 19.74 5.06
N PHE A 28 -21.86 21.06 5.19
CA PHE A 28 -20.53 21.63 5.44
C PHE A 28 -20.24 22.05 6.88
N ILE A 29 -21.25 22.23 7.73
CA ILE A 29 -21.04 22.79 9.08
C ILE A 29 -21.32 21.78 10.20
N ASP A 30 -21.96 20.65 9.88
CA ASP A 30 -22.19 19.58 10.86
C ASP A 30 -21.12 18.49 10.74
N THR A 31 -19.84 18.88 10.83
CA THR A 31 -18.82 17.96 11.34
C THR A 31 -18.93 17.99 12.86
N PRO A 32 -19.51 16.96 13.51
CA PRO A 32 -19.43 16.89 14.96
C PRO A 32 -17.95 16.89 15.36
N GLU A 33 -17.59 17.75 16.31
CA GLU A 33 -16.36 17.58 17.08
C GLU A 33 -16.43 16.18 17.71
N GLU A 34 -15.86 15.19 17.02
CA GLU A 34 -15.47 13.95 17.66
C GLU A 34 -14.45 14.34 18.72
N ARG A 35 -14.94 14.38 19.96
CA ARG A 35 -14.11 14.27 21.15
C ARG A 35 -13.24 13.04 20.94
N VAL A 36 -11.98 13.28 20.67
CA VAL A 36 -10.92 12.30 20.89
C VAL A 36 -10.89 12.06 22.40
N GLU A 37 -11.76 11.17 22.87
CA GLU A 37 -11.51 10.45 24.11
C GLU A 37 -10.29 9.60 23.84
N THR A 38 -9.14 10.12 24.26
CA THR A 38 -7.91 9.36 24.40
C THR A 38 -8.23 8.13 25.24
N LEU A 39 -8.48 7.01 24.56
CA LEU A 39 -8.52 5.69 25.13
C LEU A 39 -7.23 5.52 25.92
N GLY A 40 -7.38 5.56 27.25
CA GLY A 40 -6.33 5.22 28.18
C GLY A 40 -5.89 3.80 27.88
N VAL A 41 -4.80 3.68 27.13
CA VAL A 41 -3.97 2.48 27.10
C VAL A 41 -3.49 2.29 28.53
N ARG A 42 -4.25 1.51 29.30
CA ARG A 42 -3.74 0.83 30.48
C ARG A 42 -2.72 -0.16 29.96
N THR A 43 -1.47 0.26 29.97
CA THR A 43 -0.33 -0.66 30.01
C THR A 43 -0.52 -1.50 31.28
N ILE A 44 -1.05 -2.71 31.12
CA ILE A 44 -0.90 -3.74 32.14
C ILE A 44 0.55 -4.16 32.03
N VAL A 45 1.42 -3.44 32.74
CA VAL A 45 2.71 -3.98 33.14
C VAL A 45 2.35 -5.11 34.10
N SER A 46 2.36 -6.34 33.59
CA SER A 46 2.52 -7.50 34.46
C SER A 46 3.91 -7.40 35.05
N GLU A 47 4.02 -6.75 36.21
CA GLU A 47 5.13 -6.97 37.13
C GLU A 47 5.08 -8.44 37.53
N VAL A 48 5.89 -9.25 36.85
CA VAL A 48 6.29 -10.55 37.36
C VAL A 48 7.24 -10.26 38.52
N SER A 49 6.70 -10.28 39.73
CA SER A 49 7.49 -10.33 40.96
C SER A 49 8.23 -11.67 41.01
N VAL A 50 9.42 -11.72 40.42
CA VAL A 50 10.39 -12.78 40.75
C VAL A 50 11.07 -12.33 42.03
N GLU A 51 10.55 -12.81 43.15
CA GLU A 51 11.18 -12.73 44.46
C GLU A 51 12.41 -13.66 44.44
N THR A 52 13.49 -13.19 43.82
CA THR A 52 14.81 -13.82 43.94
C THR A 52 15.50 -13.12 45.11
N ALA A 53 15.49 -13.78 46.26
CA ALA A 53 16.35 -13.42 47.38
C ALA A 53 17.81 -13.59 46.92
N LEU A 54 18.44 -12.47 46.55
CA LEU A 54 19.86 -12.38 46.24
C LEU A 54 20.45 -11.29 47.15
N ASP A 55 21.49 -11.68 47.88
CA ASP A 55 22.24 -10.89 48.86
C ASP A 55 22.53 -9.46 48.36
N GLU A 56 22.16 -8.47 49.16
CA GLU A 56 22.39 -7.04 48.91
C GLU A 56 23.87 -6.63 48.96
N ASP A 57 24.77 -7.49 49.44
CA ASP A 57 26.19 -7.15 49.64
C ASP A 57 27.08 -7.29 48.38
N LEU A 58 26.54 -7.71 47.22
CA LEU A 58 27.33 -7.92 45.99
C LEU A 58 27.08 -6.89 44.88
N ARG A 59 26.26 -5.87 45.13
CA ARG A 59 25.76 -4.97 44.09
C ARG A 59 26.63 -3.74 43.84
N ASP A 60 27.47 -3.36 44.79
CA ASP A 60 28.29 -2.14 44.68
C ASP A 60 29.61 -2.35 43.92
N ASP A 61 30.15 -3.57 43.87
CA ASP A 61 31.42 -3.84 43.18
C ASP A 61 31.29 -3.97 41.63
N TYR A 62 30.09 -4.25 41.11
CA TYR A 62 29.91 -4.48 39.66
C TYR A 62 29.67 -3.21 38.84
N PHE A 63 29.22 -2.11 39.45
CA PHE A 63 28.93 -0.88 38.73
C PHE A 63 30.16 0.00 38.48
N GLU A 64 31.24 -0.18 39.23
CA GLU A 64 32.48 0.59 39.03
C GLU A 64 33.40 -0.03 37.97
N GLN A 65 33.23 -1.32 37.65
CA GLN A 65 34.03 -2.00 36.61
C GLN A 65 33.47 -1.87 35.18
N ALA A 66 32.19 -1.49 35.02
CA ALA A 66 31.57 -1.30 33.71
C ALA A 66 31.81 0.10 33.10
N ALA A 67 32.29 1.07 33.88
CA ALA A 67 32.53 2.43 33.41
C ALA A 67 33.92 2.66 32.80
N GLU A 68 34.89 1.75 33.01
CA GLU A 68 36.26 1.91 32.50
C GLU A 68 36.54 1.15 31.17
N ALA A 69 35.55 0.44 30.61
CA ALA A 69 35.73 -0.38 29.41
C ALA A 69 35.29 0.27 28.08
N PHE A 70 34.92 1.56 28.07
CA PHE A 70 34.28 2.22 26.92
C PHE A 70 35.09 3.35 26.25
N GLU A 71 36.39 3.49 26.52
CA GLU A 71 37.21 4.58 25.95
C GLU A 71 38.20 4.21 24.83
N ASP A 72 38.33 2.95 24.40
CA ASP A 72 39.24 2.66 23.28
C ASP A 72 38.77 1.48 22.40
N GLY A 73 38.17 1.78 21.24
CA GLY A 73 37.84 0.79 20.22
C GLY A 73 37.25 1.41 18.96
N PRO A 74 37.96 1.38 17.81
CA PRO A 74 37.48 2.00 16.58
C PRO A 74 36.43 1.12 15.87
N GLY A 75 35.25 1.70 15.65
CA GLY A 75 34.40 1.50 14.47
C GLY A 75 34.13 0.07 13.99
N ALA A 76 33.24 -0.66 14.66
CA ALA A 76 32.48 -1.72 14.02
C ALA A 76 31.23 -1.10 13.37
N GLY A 77 31.35 -0.74 12.09
CA GLY A 77 30.23 -0.26 11.28
C GLY A 77 29.18 -1.35 11.15
N ALA A 78 28.02 -1.13 11.76
CA ALA A 78 26.80 -1.85 11.44
C ALA A 78 26.39 -1.46 10.01
N ASN A 79 26.75 -2.28 9.02
CA ASN A 79 26.16 -2.19 7.68
C ASN A 79 24.75 -2.78 7.75
N VAL A 80 23.80 -1.96 8.23
CA VAL A 80 22.39 -2.18 8.02
C VAL A 80 22.10 -1.81 6.56
N ILE A 81 21.96 -2.81 5.69
CA ILE A 81 21.46 -2.59 4.33
C ILE A 81 19.96 -2.29 4.45
N LEU A 82 19.64 -1.01 4.58
CA LEU A 82 18.31 -0.42 4.52
C LEU A 82 18.21 0.35 3.20
N GLU A 83 17.92 -0.34 2.10
CA GLU A 83 17.44 0.32 0.88
C GLU A 83 16.82 -0.70 -0.08
N ASN A 84 15.58 -1.09 0.20
CA ASN A 84 14.70 -1.66 -0.84
C ASN A 84 13.83 -0.51 -1.35
N ALA A 85 14.33 0.24 -2.33
CA ALA A 85 13.53 1.21 -3.06
C ALA A 85 12.62 0.47 -4.06
N PRO A 86 11.30 0.68 -4.06
CA PRO A 86 10.44 0.13 -5.09
C PRO A 86 10.76 0.82 -6.42
N LEU A 87 11.31 0.06 -7.38
CA LEU A 87 11.49 0.53 -8.76
C LEU A 87 10.12 0.59 -9.44
N THR A 88 9.63 1.80 -9.69
CA THR A 88 8.48 2.03 -10.57
C THR A 88 8.94 2.04 -12.03
N GLU A 89 8.02 1.65 -12.93
CA GLU A 89 8.22 1.16 -14.30
C GLU A 89 8.96 2.07 -15.31
N ASN A 90 9.48 3.25 -14.96
CA ASN A 90 10.09 4.17 -15.95
C ASN A 90 11.29 5.00 -15.46
N ALA A 91 12.12 4.47 -14.56
CA ALA A 91 13.38 5.14 -14.21
C ALA A 91 14.52 4.69 -15.14
N GLU A 92 14.81 5.47 -16.19
CA GLU A 92 16.10 5.39 -16.88
C GLU A 92 17.20 5.82 -15.91
N VAL A 93 18.02 4.88 -15.45
CA VAL A 93 19.18 5.15 -14.61
C VAL A 93 20.33 5.62 -15.51
N GLU A 94 20.63 6.92 -15.46
CA GLU A 94 21.79 7.50 -16.12
C GLU A 94 23.06 7.09 -15.36
N VAL A 95 23.82 6.14 -15.91
CA VAL A 95 25.10 5.70 -15.35
C VAL A 95 26.14 6.80 -15.55
N GLN A 96 26.44 7.56 -14.50
CA GLN A 96 27.62 8.43 -14.49
C GLN A 96 28.88 7.57 -14.37
N THR A 97 29.55 7.34 -15.50
CA THR A 97 30.95 6.89 -15.51
C THR A 97 31.85 8.03 -15.05
N GLU A 98 32.09 8.12 -13.75
CA GLU A 98 33.13 8.97 -13.18
C GLU A 98 34.49 8.28 -13.39
N SER A 99 35.32 8.89 -14.24
CA SER A 99 36.66 8.41 -14.58
C SER A 99 37.59 8.58 -13.38
N ALA A 100 37.86 7.50 -12.65
CA ALA A 100 38.79 7.50 -11.51
C ALA A 100 40.25 7.75 -11.96
N GLU A 101 40.90 8.73 -11.34
CA GLU A 101 42.36 8.93 -11.42
C GLU A 101 43.11 7.79 -10.70
N PRO A 102 44.33 7.42 -11.16
CA PRO A 102 45.12 6.36 -10.54
C PRO A 102 45.75 6.83 -9.20
N LEU A 103 45.39 6.15 -8.11
CA LEU A 103 45.96 6.33 -6.78
C LEU A 103 47.42 5.80 -6.69
N PRO A 104 48.26 6.37 -5.81
CA PRO A 104 49.66 5.96 -5.64
C PRO A 104 49.80 4.56 -5.01
N GLU A 105 50.75 3.79 -5.54
CA GLU A 105 51.12 2.44 -5.09
C GLU A 105 51.66 2.46 -3.64
N GLY A 106 50.80 2.10 -2.69
CA GLY A 106 51.19 1.81 -1.31
C GLY A 106 51.79 0.40 -1.15
N PRO A 107 52.62 0.15 -0.11
CA PRO A 107 53.33 -1.10 0.06
C PRO A 107 52.37 -2.28 0.31
N ALA A 108 52.71 -3.43 -0.28
CA ALA A 108 52.03 -4.71 -0.16
C ALA A 108 51.93 -5.19 1.31
N GLY A 109 50.92 -4.71 2.03
CA GLY A 109 50.46 -5.26 3.30
C GLY A 109 49.45 -6.37 3.03
N GLY A 110 49.66 -7.54 3.64
CA GLY A 110 48.86 -8.74 3.45
C GLY A 110 47.37 -8.46 3.56
N GLY A 111 46.67 -8.60 2.43
CA GLY A 111 45.21 -8.51 2.39
C GLY A 111 44.63 -9.54 3.33
N GLN A 112 43.98 -9.08 4.39
CA GLN A 112 42.96 -9.86 5.08
C GLN A 112 41.91 -10.23 4.04
N GLY A 113 42.02 -11.44 3.51
CA GLY A 113 41.00 -12.07 2.70
C GLY A 113 39.78 -12.29 3.59
N GLY A 114 38.94 -11.27 3.72
CA GLY A 114 37.61 -11.42 4.28
C GLY A 114 36.86 -12.43 3.43
N ALA A 115 36.51 -13.57 4.01
CA ALA A 115 35.61 -14.52 3.39
C ALA A 115 34.27 -13.80 3.23
N PHE A 116 33.87 -13.50 1.98
CA PHE A 116 32.52 -13.03 1.71
C PHE A 116 31.55 -14.18 1.95
N GLU A 117 30.47 -13.90 2.70
CA GLU A 117 29.39 -14.86 2.82
C GLU A 117 28.77 -15.08 1.43
N PRO A 118 28.54 -16.33 1.02
CA PRO A 118 27.87 -16.59 -0.25
C PRO A 118 26.47 -15.97 -0.22
N ILE A 119 26.04 -15.40 -1.35
CA ILE A 119 24.73 -14.75 -1.50
C ILE A 119 23.88 -15.51 -2.53
N GLU A 120 22.59 -15.62 -2.25
CA GLU A 120 21.58 -16.16 -3.15
C GLU A 120 20.64 -15.04 -3.61
N GLN A 121 20.51 -14.86 -4.92
CA GLN A 121 19.55 -13.91 -5.48
C GLN A 121 18.20 -14.58 -5.74
N ARG A 122 17.12 -13.93 -5.32
CA ARG A 122 15.74 -14.40 -5.46
C ARG A 122 14.82 -13.30 -5.94
N VAL A 123 13.61 -13.68 -6.32
CA VAL A 123 12.53 -12.77 -6.69
C VAL A 123 11.32 -13.10 -5.82
N VAL A 124 10.71 -12.07 -5.24
CA VAL A 124 9.42 -12.16 -4.56
C VAL A 124 8.34 -11.62 -5.48
N ASP A 125 7.43 -12.49 -5.92
CA ASP A 125 6.25 -12.11 -6.66
C ASP A 125 5.06 -12.00 -5.70
N LEU A 126 4.44 -10.83 -5.64
CA LEU A 126 3.19 -10.58 -4.93
C LEU A 126 2.11 -10.30 -5.97
N GLU A 127 1.08 -11.15 -6.00
CA GLU A 127 -0.09 -11.01 -6.85
C GLU A 127 -1.34 -10.75 -5.99
N TRP A 128 -2.14 -9.75 -6.34
CA TRP A 128 -3.38 -9.41 -5.62
C TRP A 128 -4.42 -8.78 -6.56
N PRO A 129 -5.72 -8.88 -6.23
CA PRO A 129 -6.76 -8.12 -6.92
C PRO A 129 -6.73 -6.65 -6.47
N GLU A 130 -6.67 -5.71 -7.41
CA GLU A 130 -6.81 -4.27 -7.09
C GLU A 130 -8.24 -3.94 -6.63
N GLU A 131 -9.22 -4.69 -7.12
CA GLU A 131 -10.63 -4.53 -6.79
C GLU A 131 -11.22 -5.84 -6.24
N PHE A 132 -11.87 -5.75 -5.08
CA PHE A 132 -12.74 -6.77 -4.55
C PHE A 132 -14.21 -6.38 -4.72
N ARG A 133 -15.09 -7.37 -4.75
CA ARG A 133 -16.53 -7.16 -4.58
C ARG A 133 -16.92 -7.60 -3.18
N VAL A 134 -17.69 -6.76 -2.49
CA VAL A 134 -18.17 -7.08 -1.13
C VAL A 134 -18.93 -8.41 -1.15
N GLY A 135 -18.53 -9.35 -0.29
CA GLY A 135 -19.06 -10.71 -0.21
C GLY A 135 -18.54 -11.70 -1.26
N GLU A 136 -17.66 -11.30 -2.18
CA GLU A 136 -16.93 -12.21 -3.08
C GLU A 136 -15.49 -12.43 -2.59
N THR A 137 -15.00 -13.65 -2.72
CA THR A 137 -13.65 -14.02 -2.32
C THR A 137 -12.63 -13.69 -3.41
N GLY A 138 -11.60 -12.90 -3.07
CA GLY A 138 -10.40 -12.70 -3.88
C GLY A 138 -9.21 -13.49 -3.32
N ALA A 139 -8.18 -13.67 -4.13
CA ALA A 139 -6.98 -14.41 -3.74
C ALA A 139 -5.72 -13.53 -3.81
N ILE A 140 -4.96 -13.49 -2.72
CA ILE A 140 -3.61 -12.90 -2.68
C ILE A 140 -2.60 -14.04 -2.71
N ARG A 141 -1.57 -13.90 -3.54
CA ARG A 141 -0.52 -14.91 -3.70
C ARG A 141 0.83 -14.29 -3.53
N LEU A 142 1.71 -15.04 -2.88
CA LEU A 142 3.10 -14.66 -2.70
C LEU A 142 3.97 -15.83 -3.16
N THR A 143 4.99 -15.57 -3.97
CA THR A 143 5.91 -16.59 -4.45
C THR A 143 7.34 -16.10 -4.30
N LEU A 144 8.16 -16.86 -3.59
CA LEU A 144 9.59 -16.64 -3.45
C LEU A 144 10.31 -17.66 -4.32
N LYS A 145 10.94 -17.22 -5.41
CA LYS A 145 11.59 -18.08 -6.40
C LYS A 145 13.05 -17.67 -6.64
N PRO A 146 13.93 -18.58 -7.08
CA PRO A 146 15.28 -18.21 -7.49
C PRO A 146 15.25 -17.21 -8.65
N LEU A 147 16.23 -16.29 -8.68
CA LEU A 147 16.42 -15.40 -9.82
C LEU A 147 16.86 -16.24 -11.03
N PRO A 148 16.17 -16.18 -12.19
CA PRO A 148 16.54 -17.00 -13.34
C PRO A 148 17.86 -16.56 -13.97
N GLU A 149 18.58 -17.52 -14.56
CA GLU A 149 19.77 -17.25 -15.35
C GLU A 149 19.38 -16.42 -16.58
N GLY A 150 19.82 -15.16 -16.65
CA GLY A 150 19.46 -14.22 -17.71
C GLY A 150 18.81 -12.92 -17.23
N GLY A 151 18.51 -12.82 -15.93
CA GLY A 151 17.97 -11.60 -15.32
C GLY A 151 16.58 -11.81 -14.74
N PHE A 152 15.85 -10.72 -14.57
CA PHE A 152 14.51 -10.73 -13.99
C PHE A 152 13.51 -10.15 -14.99
N GLU A 153 12.43 -10.88 -15.25
CA GLU A 153 11.25 -10.40 -15.96
C GLU A 153 10.07 -10.38 -14.99
N VAL A 154 9.25 -9.33 -15.04
CA VAL A 154 8.01 -9.24 -14.27
C VAL A 154 7.11 -10.41 -14.68
N ALA A 155 6.72 -11.23 -13.70
CA ALA A 155 5.84 -12.35 -13.96
C ALA A 155 4.49 -11.84 -14.50
N SER A 156 3.86 -12.62 -15.38
CA SER A 156 2.47 -12.37 -15.73
C SER A 156 1.57 -12.85 -14.59
N PRO A 157 0.50 -12.12 -14.24
CA PRO A 157 -0.41 -12.55 -13.18
C PRO A 157 -1.08 -13.85 -13.59
N GLU A 158 -1.27 -14.79 -12.63
CA GLU A 158 -1.97 -16.04 -12.94
C GLU A 158 -3.46 -15.79 -13.15
N ILE A 159 -4.03 -14.84 -12.41
CA ILE A 159 -5.40 -14.37 -12.58
C ILE A 159 -5.35 -13.07 -13.38
N GLU A 160 -5.99 -13.06 -14.56
CA GLU A 160 -5.91 -11.94 -15.52
C GLU A 160 -6.30 -10.57 -14.93
N THR A 161 -7.20 -10.53 -13.94
CA THR A 161 -7.65 -9.30 -13.28
C THR A 161 -6.75 -8.85 -12.14
N ASN A 162 -5.77 -9.66 -11.74
CA ASN A 162 -4.88 -9.33 -10.65
C ASN A 162 -3.70 -8.49 -11.13
N LYS A 163 -3.20 -7.68 -10.22
CA LYS A 163 -1.91 -7.01 -10.36
C LYS A 163 -0.81 -7.85 -9.74
N ILE A 164 0.38 -7.72 -10.29
CA ILE A 164 1.57 -8.39 -9.81
C ILE A 164 2.72 -7.39 -9.67
N ILE A 165 3.44 -7.47 -8.55
CA ILE A 165 4.72 -6.82 -8.35
C ILE A 165 5.74 -7.91 -8.08
N SER A 166 6.90 -7.76 -8.68
CA SER A 166 8.02 -8.66 -8.51
C SER A 166 9.22 -7.88 -7.99
N THR A 167 9.76 -8.29 -6.86
CA THR A 167 10.86 -7.60 -6.17
C THR A 167 12.09 -8.51 -6.11
N PRO A 168 13.20 -8.17 -6.78
CA PRO A 168 14.45 -8.90 -6.59
C PRO A 168 14.98 -8.65 -5.17
N ILE A 169 15.45 -9.70 -4.52
CA ILE A 169 16.04 -9.66 -3.18
C ILE A 169 17.32 -10.49 -3.14
N THR A 170 18.19 -10.18 -2.17
CA THR A 170 19.41 -10.95 -1.91
C THR A 170 19.33 -11.56 -0.51
N LEU A 171 19.59 -12.86 -0.42
CA LEU A 171 19.65 -13.60 0.83
C LEU A 171 21.08 -14.09 1.08
N VAL A 172 21.45 -14.22 2.34
CA VAL A 172 22.69 -14.91 2.72
C VAL A 172 22.49 -16.42 2.54
N ASP A 173 23.44 -17.07 1.88
CA ASP A 173 23.41 -18.49 1.59
C ASP A 173 24.05 -19.30 2.74
N CYS A 174 23.21 -19.65 3.72
CA CYS A 174 23.63 -20.43 4.89
C CYS A 174 23.22 -21.91 4.82
N TYR A 175 22.73 -22.38 3.66
CA TYR A 175 22.04 -23.67 3.56
C TYR A 175 22.94 -24.89 3.82
N ASP A 176 24.28 -24.76 3.74
CA ASP A 176 25.18 -25.89 3.98
C ASP A 176 25.21 -26.29 5.47
N ALA A 177 25.21 -25.31 6.37
CA ALA A 177 25.26 -25.54 7.82
C ALA A 177 23.91 -25.35 8.53
N TYR A 178 22.95 -24.65 7.92
CA TYR A 178 21.68 -24.29 8.53
C TYR A 178 20.48 -24.78 7.70
N ASP A 179 19.40 -25.09 8.38
CA ASP A 179 18.06 -25.26 7.79
C ASP A 179 17.33 -23.91 7.85
N ALA A 180 16.82 -23.44 6.72
CA ALA A 180 16.07 -22.20 6.63
C ALA A 180 14.56 -22.48 6.65
N ARG A 181 13.80 -21.63 7.34
CA ARG A 181 12.34 -21.64 7.32
C ARG A 181 11.84 -20.24 7.02
N VAL A 182 11.00 -20.11 6.01
CA VAL A 182 10.36 -18.84 5.67
C VAL A 182 8.92 -18.86 6.15
N THR A 183 8.55 -17.83 6.87
CA THR A 183 7.18 -17.56 7.27
C THR A 183 6.68 -16.36 6.49
N ALA A 184 5.58 -16.54 5.76
CA ALA A 184 4.84 -15.43 5.20
C ALA A 184 3.71 -15.01 6.14
N ARG A 185 3.49 -13.71 6.29
CA ARG A 185 2.41 -13.16 7.10
C ARG A 185 1.63 -12.15 6.29
N LEU A 186 0.31 -12.29 6.32
CA LEU A 186 -0.63 -11.32 5.76
C LEU A 186 -1.37 -10.60 6.90
N VAL A 187 -1.45 -9.29 6.79
CA VAL A 187 -2.22 -8.42 7.69
C VAL A 187 -3.19 -7.61 6.84
N ALA A 188 -4.48 -7.82 7.07
CA ALA A 188 -5.57 -7.04 6.47
C ALA A 188 -6.36 -6.33 7.58
N PRO A 189 -7.11 -5.26 7.26
CA PRO A 189 -8.07 -4.66 8.17
C PRO A 189 -9.17 -5.66 8.57
N ASP A 190 -9.85 -5.39 9.68
CA ASP A 190 -10.95 -6.23 10.19
C ASP A 190 -12.13 -6.37 9.21
N ALA A 191 -12.21 -5.49 8.20
CA ALA A 191 -13.18 -5.54 7.11
C ALA A 191 -12.96 -6.70 6.11
N PHE A 192 -11.98 -7.58 6.36
CA PHE A 192 -11.72 -8.76 5.56
C PHE A 192 -11.77 -10.03 6.41
N GLU A 193 -12.58 -10.99 5.98
CA GLU A 193 -12.51 -12.37 6.45
C GLU A 193 -11.40 -13.12 5.70
N ILE A 194 -10.50 -13.79 6.43
CA ILE A 194 -9.38 -14.57 5.88
C ILE A 194 -9.67 -16.05 6.14
N GLU A 195 -9.93 -16.83 5.08
CA GLU A 195 -10.40 -18.22 5.20
C GLU A 195 -9.30 -19.24 5.55
N ASP A 196 -8.02 -18.93 5.29
CA ASP A 196 -6.90 -19.86 5.49
C ASP A 196 -5.79 -19.23 6.34
N ASN A 197 -5.11 -20.06 7.16
CA ASN A 197 -4.09 -19.65 8.12
C ASN A 197 -3.22 -18.48 7.59
N ALA A 198 -3.41 -17.29 8.16
CA ALA A 198 -2.73 -16.05 7.75
C ALA A 198 -1.19 -16.11 7.89
N THR A 199 -0.65 -17.23 8.37
CA THR A 199 0.77 -17.44 8.63
C THR A 199 1.12 -18.92 8.41
N GLU A 200 1.87 -19.20 7.35
CA GLU A 200 2.39 -20.53 7.05
C GLU A 200 3.91 -20.48 6.90
N THR A 201 4.57 -21.48 7.50
CA THR A 201 6.02 -21.62 7.52
C THR A 201 6.45 -22.75 6.61
N ILE A 202 7.20 -22.42 5.56
CA ILE A 202 7.71 -23.35 4.55
C ILE A 202 9.22 -23.53 4.73
N PRO A 203 9.75 -24.77 4.77
CA PRO A 203 11.19 -25.00 4.74
C PRO A 203 11.76 -24.52 3.41
N LEU A 204 12.85 -23.75 3.44
CA LEU A 204 13.49 -23.21 2.25
C LEU A 204 14.87 -23.82 2.06
N SER A 205 15.15 -24.27 0.85
CA SER A 205 16.48 -24.74 0.43
C SER A 205 16.98 -23.92 -0.76
N ARG A 206 18.31 -23.95 -0.99
CA ARG A 206 18.97 -23.31 -2.12
C ARG A 206 18.25 -23.64 -3.43
N GLY A 207 17.87 -22.61 -4.18
CA GLY A 207 17.18 -22.71 -5.47
C GLY A 207 15.74 -23.24 -5.42
N GLN A 208 15.17 -23.54 -4.25
CA GLN A 208 13.77 -23.98 -4.14
C GLN A 208 12.81 -22.79 -4.14
N GLU A 209 11.64 -23.00 -4.73
CA GLU A 209 10.51 -22.08 -4.68
C GLU A 209 9.66 -22.31 -3.43
N ALA A 210 9.10 -21.24 -2.87
CA ALA A 210 8.10 -21.30 -1.79
C ALA A 210 6.94 -20.37 -2.14
N SER A 211 5.70 -20.84 -1.96
CA SER A 211 4.51 -20.14 -2.41
C SER A 211 3.40 -20.19 -1.37
N TRP A 212 2.72 -19.07 -1.20
CA TRP A 212 1.62 -18.87 -0.26
C TRP A 212 0.40 -18.32 -0.97
N ARG A 213 -0.79 -18.66 -0.46
CA ARG A 213 -2.06 -18.18 -0.98
C ARG A 213 -3.01 -17.91 0.17
N TRP A 214 -3.64 -16.74 0.14
CA TRP A 214 -4.71 -16.38 1.07
C TRP A 214 -5.97 -16.06 0.29
N SER A 215 -7.11 -16.54 0.80
CA SER A 215 -8.44 -16.16 0.33
C SER A 215 -8.99 -15.08 1.27
N LEU A 216 -9.36 -13.95 0.70
CA LEU A 216 -9.89 -12.79 1.43
C LEU A 216 -11.28 -12.45 0.91
N THR A 217 -12.22 -12.24 1.82
CA THR A 217 -13.59 -11.81 1.50
C THR A 217 -13.89 -10.52 2.27
N PRO A 218 -14.09 -9.37 1.58
CA PRO A 218 -14.47 -8.15 2.28
C PRO A 218 -15.95 -8.16 2.66
N ASP A 219 -16.26 -7.71 3.88
CA ASP A 219 -17.62 -7.55 4.38
C ASP A 219 -18.17 -6.11 4.20
N GLU A 220 -17.27 -5.15 4.01
CA GLU A 220 -17.59 -3.73 3.82
C GLU A 220 -16.92 -3.16 2.56
N SER A 221 -17.54 -2.12 1.98
CA SER A 221 -16.97 -1.38 0.85
C SER A 221 -16.05 -0.26 1.33
N GLY A 222 -14.92 -0.04 0.64
CA GLY A 222 -13.97 1.01 0.99
C GLY A 222 -12.63 0.86 0.29
N SER A 223 -11.68 1.73 0.62
CA SER A 223 -10.28 1.57 0.25
C SER A 223 -9.49 1.08 1.47
N PHE A 224 -8.71 0.04 1.28
CA PHE A 224 -8.01 -0.67 2.33
C PHE A 224 -6.54 -0.87 1.97
N VAL A 225 -5.70 -1.05 3.00
CA VAL A 225 -4.29 -1.37 2.84
C VAL A 225 -4.03 -2.74 3.44
N ILE A 226 -3.49 -3.65 2.62
CA ILE A 226 -3.08 -4.98 3.03
C ILE A 226 -1.56 -5.02 3.07
N THR A 227 -0.99 -5.57 4.13
CA THR A 227 0.47 -5.72 4.26
C THR A 227 0.85 -7.19 4.24
N VAL A 228 1.84 -7.53 3.42
CA VAL A 228 2.41 -8.88 3.33
C VAL A 228 3.89 -8.80 3.67
N SER A 229 4.39 -9.72 4.48
CA SER A 229 5.80 -9.76 4.89
C SER A 229 6.37 -11.16 4.88
N LEU A 230 7.66 -11.27 4.59
CA LEU A 230 8.44 -12.50 4.69
C LEU A 230 9.46 -12.39 5.82
N THR A 231 9.47 -13.42 6.64
CA THR A 231 10.40 -13.54 7.76
C THR A 231 11.15 -14.86 7.67
N MET A 232 12.45 -14.84 7.93
CA MET A 232 13.33 -16.00 7.89
C MET A 232 13.73 -16.42 9.30
N ASP A 233 13.84 -17.72 9.50
CA ASP A 233 14.33 -18.37 10.71
C ASP A 233 15.37 -19.43 10.31
N TRP A 234 16.60 -19.32 10.81
CA TRP A 234 17.69 -20.26 10.54
C TRP A 234 17.97 -21.12 11.76
N SER A 235 17.97 -22.44 11.58
CA SER A 235 18.34 -23.38 12.63
C SER A 235 19.57 -24.18 12.24
N LEU A 236 20.56 -24.28 13.13
CA LEU A 236 21.79 -25.06 12.87
C LEU A 236 21.44 -26.54 12.68
N LYS A 237 21.96 -27.15 11.60
CA LYS A 237 21.76 -28.58 11.33
C LYS A 237 22.45 -29.43 12.40
N PRO A 238 21.85 -30.57 12.82
CA PRO A 238 22.49 -31.48 13.76
C PRO A 238 23.87 -31.94 13.26
N GLY A 239 24.91 -31.68 14.04
CA GLY A 239 26.28 -32.08 13.71
C GLY A 239 27.00 -31.20 12.67
N ALA A 240 26.36 -30.15 12.17
CA ALA A 240 27.04 -29.16 11.33
C ALA A 240 28.03 -28.34 12.18
N THR A 241 29.21 -28.09 11.61
CA THR A 241 30.17 -27.14 12.15
C THR A 241 30.15 -25.91 11.24
N PRO A 242 29.51 -24.80 11.64
CA PRO A 242 29.45 -23.62 10.80
C PRO A 242 30.86 -23.09 10.55
N PRO A 243 31.18 -22.61 9.34
CA PRO A 243 32.43 -21.92 9.09
C PRO A 243 32.61 -20.75 10.09
N PRO A 244 33.84 -20.47 10.53
CA PRO A 244 34.09 -19.33 11.41
C PRO A 244 33.63 -18.05 10.71
N ASN A 245 32.88 -17.21 11.43
CA ASN A 245 32.32 -15.94 10.97
C ASN A 245 31.27 -16.02 9.83
N SER A 246 30.67 -17.19 9.56
CA SER A 246 29.56 -17.28 8.61
C SER A 246 28.24 -17.54 9.32
N CYS A 247 27.21 -16.73 9.02
CA CYS A 247 25.80 -16.97 9.37
C CYS A 247 25.48 -17.13 10.86
N GLN A 248 26.46 -17.01 11.75
CA GLN A 248 26.30 -17.29 13.18
C GLN A 248 25.38 -16.27 13.86
N SER A 249 25.37 -15.02 13.38
CA SER A 249 24.43 -13.99 13.81
C SER A 249 22.99 -14.27 13.38
N LEU A 250 22.79 -14.95 12.24
CA LEU A 250 21.46 -15.24 11.67
C LEU A 250 20.75 -16.41 12.36
N ALA A 251 21.50 -17.24 13.10
CA ALA A 251 20.98 -18.44 13.75
C ALA A 251 20.22 -18.19 15.06
N THR A 252 20.37 -16.99 15.63
CA THR A 252 19.79 -16.67 16.94
C THR A 252 18.46 -15.96 16.80
N ASP A 253 18.26 -15.23 15.70
CA ASP A 253 17.14 -14.31 15.55
C ASP A 253 16.36 -14.57 14.27
N ARG A 254 15.04 -14.47 14.42
CA ARG A 254 14.11 -14.38 13.30
C ARG A 254 14.17 -12.97 12.73
N PHE A 255 14.41 -12.82 11.42
CA PHE A 255 14.52 -11.51 10.77
C PHE A 255 13.57 -11.36 9.58
N THR A 256 12.98 -10.17 9.44
CA THR A 256 12.15 -9.80 8.29
C THR A 256 13.04 -9.29 7.17
N PHE A 257 12.97 -9.92 6.00
CA PHE A 257 13.84 -9.58 4.86
C PHE A 257 13.08 -8.94 3.70
N TRP A 258 11.75 -9.03 3.69
CA TRP A 258 10.92 -8.40 2.69
C TRP A 258 9.54 -8.07 3.26
N GLY A 259 8.95 -6.97 2.80
CA GLY A 259 7.56 -6.62 3.10
C GLY A 259 7.04 -5.60 2.11
N GLN A 260 5.75 -5.70 1.80
CA GLN A 260 5.06 -4.84 0.86
C GLN A 260 3.66 -4.53 1.37
N SER A 261 3.24 -3.28 1.24
CA SER A 261 1.85 -2.88 1.44
C SER A 261 1.20 -2.59 0.09
N VAL A 262 -0.03 -3.04 -0.10
CA VAL A 262 -0.80 -2.84 -1.33
C VAL A 262 -2.15 -2.21 -0.98
N GLN A 263 -2.59 -1.28 -1.82
CA GLN A 263 -3.90 -0.67 -1.72
C GLN A 263 -4.89 -1.48 -2.55
N VAL A 264 -6.08 -1.71 -1.98
CA VAL A 264 -7.18 -2.42 -2.63
C VAL A 264 -8.49 -1.66 -2.44
N GLU A 265 -9.42 -1.82 -3.37
CA GLU A 265 -10.77 -1.23 -3.30
C GLU A 265 -11.82 -2.33 -3.20
N ALA A 266 -12.68 -2.28 -2.18
CA ALA A 266 -13.84 -3.17 -2.09
C ALA A 266 -15.10 -2.42 -2.53
N ASN A 267 -15.75 -2.90 -3.58
CA ASN A 267 -16.91 -2.26 -4.20
C ASN A 267 -18.20 -3.02 -3.85
N GLN A 268 -19.24 -2.31 -3.40
CA GLN A 268 -20.56 -2.88 -3.15
C GLN A 268 -21.29 -3.11 -4.48
N VAL A 269 -21.71 -4.36 -4.74
CA VAL A 269 -22.49 -4.69 -5.94
C VAL A 269 -23.97 -4.82 -5.58
N PHE A 270 -24.78 -3.79 -5.86
CA PHE A 270 -26.24 -3.84 -5.72
C PHE A 270 -26.90 -4.38 -7.01
N GLY A 271 -26.95 -5.72 -7.17
CA GLY A 271 -27.58 -6.36 -8.34
C GLY A 271 -26.82 -6.15 -9.68
N PHE A 272 -27.50 -6.26 -10.83
CA PHE A 272 -26.89 -6.08 -12.17
C PHE A 272 -26.45 -4.64 -12.50
N ILE A 273 -26.56 -3.71 -11.56
CA ILE A 273 -26.20 -2.31 -11.76
C ILE A 273 -25.08 -2.02 -10.77
N THR A 274 -23.84 -2.24 -11.21
CA THR A 274 -22.66 -1.61 -10.61
C THR A 274 -22.85 -0.11 -10.73
N ILE A 275 -23.32 0.55 -9.67
CA ILE A 275 -23.36 2.00 -9.59
C ILE A 275 -22.01 2.42 -8.99
N PRO A 276 -21.04 2.91 -9.78
CA PRO A 276 -19.84 3.53 -9.21
C PRO A 276 -20.29 4.72 -8.36
N GLN A 277 -20.24 4.57 -7.02
CA GLN A 277 -20.78 5.56 -6.11
C GLN A 277 -19.91 6.83 -5.99
N ALA A 278 -18.74 6.89 -6.63
CA ALA A 278 -17.76 7.96 -6.35
C ALA A 278 -17.21 8.74 -7.56
N SER A 279 -17.80 8.69 -8.76
CA SER A 279 -17.29 9.51 -9.90
C SER A 279 -18.29 10.52 -10.50
N ILE A 280 -19.57 10.49 -10.13
CA ILE A 280 -20.56 11.43 -10.68
C ILE A 280 -20.56 12.78 -9.92
N LEU A 281 -20.13 12.82 -8.66
CA LEU A 281 -20.13 14.06 -7.88
C LEU A 281 -18.89 14.96 -8.15
N GLY A 282 -17.79 14.39 -8.64
CA GLY A 282 -16.59 15.14 -9.05
C GLY A 282 -16.65 15.68 -10.49
N GLY A 283 -17.34 14.98 -11.41
CA GLY A 283 -17.40 15.37 -12.83
C GLY A 283 -18.28 16.61 -13.11
N VAL A 284 -19.26 16.90 -12.24
CA VAL A 284 -20.17 18.05 -12.44
C VAL A 284 -19.60 19.34 -11.84
N LEU A 285 -18.61 19.27 -10.95
CA LEU A 285 -17.90 20.45 -10.43
C LEU A 285 -16.66 20.83 -11.26
N ALA A 286 -16.09 19.92 -12.05
CA ALA A 286 -14.99 20.25 -12.96
C ALA A 286 -15.40 21.13 -14.16
N VAL A 287 -16.71 21.24 -14.46
CA VAL A 287 -17.23 22.11 -15.53
C VAL A 287 -17.41 23.57 -15.07
N LEU A 288 -17.16 23.88 -13.78
CA LEU A 288 -17.23 25.26 -13.26
C LEU A 288 -15.86 25.90 -13.00
N GLY A 289 -14.77 25.25 -13.42
CA GLY A 289 -13.39 25.70 -13.16
C GLY A 289 -12.57 26.14 -14.38
N PHE A 290 -13.19 26.40 -15.54
CA PHE A 290 -12.48 26.89 -16.72
C PHE A 290 -13.25 28.04 -17.40
N VAL A 291 -13.39 29.17 -16.69
CA VAL A 291 -13.79 30.43 -17.30
C VAL A 291 -12.52 31.21 -17.65
N GLY A 292 -12.05 30.99 -18.88
CA GLY A 292 -10.97 31.74 -19.49
C GLY A 292 -10.75 31.27 -20.93
N GLU A 293 -11.35 31.97 -21.88
CA GLU A 293 -10.96 31.98 -23.30
C GLU A 293 -11.16 30.68 -24.11
N LEU A 294 -12.41 30.30 -24.39
CA LEU A 294 -12.73 29.52 -25.59
C LEU A 294 -13.85 30.21 -26.39
N PRO A 295 -13.57 30.82 -27.57
CA PRO A 295 -14.56 31.54 -28.36
C PRO A 295 -15.66 30.66 -29.00
N LEU A 296 -15.60 29.33 -28.84
CA LEU A 296 -16.50 28.37 -29.51
C LEU A 296 -17.82 28.08 -28.78
N LEU A 297 -17.97 28.48 -27.51
CA LEU A 297 -19.20 28.19 -26.73
C LEU A 297 -20.41 29.05 -27.16
N SER A 298 -20.17 30.24 -27.72
CA SER A 298 -21.24 31.14 -28.14
C SER A 298 -22.05 30.58 -29.33
N GLU A 299 -21.40 29.89 -30.25
CA GLU A 299 -22.04 29.30 -31.44
C GLU A 299 -22.89 28.08 -31.09
N ILE A 300 -22.41 27.20 -30.20
CA ILE A 300 -23.13 25.98 -29.82
C ILE A 300 -24.36 26.31 -28.95
N LEU A 301 -24.25 27.27 -28.02
CA LEU A 301 -25.38 27.75 -27.23
C LEU A 301 -26.43 28.48 -28.09
N GLY A 302 -26.00 29.23 -29.11
CA GLY A 302 -26.89 29.88 -30.07
C GLY A 302 -27.80 28.88 -30.80
N ILE A 303 -27.20 27.82 -31.35
CA ILE A 303 -27.93 26.78 -32.10
C ILE A 303 -28.95 26.05 -31.20
N LEU A 304 -28.60 25.80 -29.94
CA LEU A 304 -29.48 25.15 -28.98
C LEU A 304 -30.65 26.04 -28.52
N PHE A 305 -30.42 27.37 -28.43
CA PHE A 305 -31.46 28.31 -28.03
C PHE A 305 -32.46 28.61 -29.16
N GLU A 306 -31.98 28.71 -30.41
CA GLU A 306 -32.84 28.95 -31.58
C GLU A 306 -33.80 27.78 -31.81
N ARG A 307 -33.30 26.54 -31.76
CA ARG A 307 -34.15 25.33 -31.89
C ARG A 307 -35.22 25.23 -30.79
N ARG A 308 -34.97 25.78 -29.60
CA ARG A 308 -35.91 25.75 -28.48
C ARG A 308 -36.98 26.85 -28.58
N LEU A 309 -36.64 28.00 -29.18
CA LEU A 309 -37.58 29.11 -29.38
C LEU A 309 -38.52 28.87 -30.56
N GLU A 310 -38.05 28.26 -31.66
CA GLU A 310 -38.91 27.92 -32.81
C GLU A 310 -40.05 26.97 -32.44
N ARG A 311 -39.75 25.93 -31.65
CA ARG A 311 -40.78 24.99 -31.15
C ARG A 311 -41.85 25.65 -30.27
N ARG A 312 -41.55 26.81 -29.66
CA ARG A 312 -42.55 27.61 -28.90
C ARG A 312 -43.36 28.55 -29.78
N ALA A 313 -42.81 29.01 -30.91
CA ALA A 313 -43.50 29.87 -31.85
C ALA A 313 -44.57 29.10 -32.66
N GLU A 314 -44.27 27.88 -33.11
CA GLU A 314 -45.22 27.03 -33.85
C GLU A 314 -46.46 26.66 -33.01
N ARG A 315 -46.25 26.29 -31.74
CA ARG A 315 -47.36 25.97 -30.81
C ARG A 315 -48.32 27.15 -30.58
N ARG A 316 -47.90 28.39 -30.82
CA ARG A 316 -48.76 29.58 -30.72
C ARG A 316 -49.57 29.84 -31.99
N ARG A 317 -49.05 29.51 -33.17
CA ARG A 317 -49.78 29.65 -34.45
C ARG A 317 -50.95 28.66 -34.52
N ASP A 318 -50.72 27.43 -34.08
CA ASP A 318 -51.75 26.37 -34.10
C ASP A 318 -52.95 26.67 -33.18
N ARG A 319 -52.70 27.27 -32.01
CA ARG A 319 -53.76 27.68 -31.08
C ARG A 319 -54.64 28.81 -31.62
N ARG A 320 -54.11 29.68 -32.49
CA ARG A 320 -54.89 30.77 -33.11
C ARG A 320 -55.74 30.28 -34.27
N ALA A 321 -55.27 29.29 -35.03
CA ALA A 321 -56.04 28.68 -36.13
C ALA A 321 -57.30 27.96 -35.63
N ARG A 322 -57.22 27.24 -34.49
CA ARG A 322 -58.37 26.54 -33.89
C ARG A 322 -59.46 27.46 -33.34
N ARG A 323 -59.14 28.72 -32.98
CA ARG A 323 -60.12 29.69 -32.49
C ARG A 323 -60.95 30.39 -33.59
N ARG A 324 -60.55 30.29 -34.86
CA ARG A 324 -61.30 30.88 -35.99
C ARG A 324 -62.29 29.92 -36.65
N ARG A 325 -62.34 28.64 -36.22
CA ARG A 325 -63.25 27.61 -36.75
C ARG A 325 -64.39 27.25 -35.78
N ARG A 326 -64.56 28.00 -34.69
CA ARG A 326 -65.72 27.98 -33.80
C ARG A 326 -66.33 29.37 -33.81
#